data_AF-A0A423ULC3-F1
#
_entry.id   AF-A0A423ULC3-F1
#
_cell.length_a   1.000
_cell.length_b   1.000
_cell.length_c   1.000
_cell.angle_alpha   90.00
_cell.angle_beta   90.00
_cell.angle_gamma   90.00
#
_symmetry.space_group_name_H-M   'P 1'
#
loop_
_entity.id
_entity.type
_entity.pdbx_description
1 polymer ?
#
loop_
_entity_poly.entity_id
_entity_poly.type
_entity_poly.pdbx_seq_one_letter_code
_entity_poly.pdbx_strand_id
1 'polypeptide(L)' 'MIAMAADLDKLFGIDPDAVAKLKELGIATIEEFYDVAKYADSRAELSEKTGVDPFKLEEWSSTAGNFILMSNCEW' A
#
# COMPACT_ATOMS: atom_id res chain seq x y z
N MET A 1 7.54 3.18 -21.59
CA MET A 1 6.30 3.69 -20.99
C MET A 1 6.52 3.65 -19.49
N ILE A 2 6.44 4.79 -18.80
CA ILE A 2 6.57 4.81 -17.34
C ILE A 2 5.18 4.46 -16.83
N ALA A 3 5.00 3.27 -16.25
CA ALA A 3 3.77 2.98 -15.51
C ALA A 3 3.59 4.11 -14.50
N MET A 4 2.51 4.87 -14.62
CA MET A 4 2.30 6.07 -13.81
C MET A 4 1.87 5.60 -12.43
N ALA A 5 2.86 5.34 -11.58
CA ALA A 5 2.61 4.77 -10.28
C ALA A 5 1.73 5.70 -9.45
N ALA A 6 0.60 5.18 -8.97
CA ALA A 6 -0.38 5.98 -8.26
C ALA A 6 0.13 6.31 -6.85
N ASP A 7 -0.02 7.57 -6.45
CA ASP A 7 0.33 8.01 -5.10
C ASP A 7 -0.42 7.21 -4.03
N LEU A 8 0.30 6.82 -2.96
CA LEU A 8 -0.26 6.04 -1.85
C LEU A 8 -1.44 6.74 -1.16
N ASP A 9 -1.48 8.07 -1.14
CA ASP A 9 -2.61 8.85 -0.58
C ASP A 9 -3.92 8.70 -1.37
N LYS A 10 -3.87 8.13 -2.58
CA LYS A 10 -5.06 7.80 -3.37
C LYS A 10 -5.66 6.45 -3.00
N LEU A 11 -4.99 5.66 -2.16
CA LEU A 11 -5.52 4.39 -1.71
C LEU A 11 -6.80 4.62 -0.89
N PHE A 12 -7.87 3.95 -1.29
CA PHE A 12 -9.15 4.15 -0.64
C PHE A 12 -9.12 3.67 0.83
N GLY A 13 -9.51 4.54 1.76
CA GLY A 13 -9.62 4.20 3.18
C GLY A 13 -8.30 4.09 3.94
N ILE A 14 -7.17 4.53 3.36
CA ILE A 14 -5.91 4.61 4.09
C ILE A 14 -5.89 5.81 5.03
N ASP A 15 -5.32 5.63 6.23
CA ASP A 15 -5.16 6.71 7.19
C ASP A 15 -4.01 7.65 6.77
N PRO A 16 -4.17 8.98 6.85
CA PRO A 16 -3.13 9.93 6.45
C PRO A 16 -1.86 9.84 7.32
N ASP A 17 -2.00 9.45 8.60
CA ASP A 17 -0.85 9.16 9.48
C ASP A 17 -0.06 7.94 9.01
N ALA A 18 -0.76 6.88 8.60
CA ALA A 18 -0.13 5.69 8.04
C ALA A 18 0.58 6.01 6.71
N VAL A 19 -0.02 6.84 5.85
CA VAL A 19 0.63 7.32 4.62
C VAL A 19 1.93 8.05 4.92
N ALA A 20 1.94 8.94 5.92
CA ALA A 20 3.15 9.66 6.29
C ALA A 20 4.27 8.69 6.70
N LYS A 21 3.97 7.75 7.59
CA LYS A 21 4.96 6.75 8.06
C LYS A 21 5.44 5.81 6.95
N LEU A 22 4.53 5.37 6.07
CA LEU A 22 4.90 4.55 4.92
C LEU A 22 5.80 5.33 3.95
N LYS A 23 5.53 6.62 3.72
CA LYS A 23 6.39 7.51 2.93
C LYS A 23 7.76 7.71 3.58
N GLU A 24 7.85 7.77 4.91
CA GLU A 24 9.14 7.81 5.63
C GLU A 24 9.96 6.52 5.45
N LEU A 25 9.31 5.38 5.24
CA LEU A 25 9.95 4.11 4.89
C LEU A 25 10.30 3.99 3.39
N GLY A 26 10.07 5.04 2.60
CA GLY A 26 10.30 5.06 1.16
C GLY A 26 9.17 4.45 0.34
N ILE A 27 8.03 4.14 0.95
CA ILE A 27 6.86 3.57 0.27
C ILE A 27 5.92 4.73 -0.11
N ALA A 28 6.09 5.26 -1.32
CA ALA A 28 5.36 6.46 -1.75
C ALA A 28 4.15 6.15 -2.64
N THR A 29 4.15 4.99 -3.28
CA THR A 29 3.13 4.60 -4.27
C THR A 29 2.31 3.39 -3.83
N ILE A 30 1.13 3.23 -4.43
CA ILE A 30 0.23 2.09 -4.20
C ILE A 30 0.90 0.76 -4.61
N GLU A 31 1.67 0.76 -5.70
CA GLU A 31 2.39 -0.42 -6.19
C GLU A 31 3.52 -0.84 -5.26
N GLU A 32 4.34 0.11 -4.78
CA GLU A 32 5.37 -0.16 -3.78
C GLU A 32 4.76 -0.70 -2.50
N PHE A 33 3.67 -0.09 -2.04
CA PHE A 33 2.96 -0.56 -0.85
C PHE A 33 2.41 -1.98 -1.04
N TYR A 34 1.79 -2.28 -2.19
CA TYR A 34 1.30 -3.61 -2.48
C TYR A 34 2.43 -4.64 -2.51
N ASP A 35 3.57 -4.31 -3.12
CA ASP A 35 4.70 -5.23 -3.24
C ASP A 35 5.22 -5.67 -1.87
N VAL A 36 5.29 -4.74 -0.91
CA VAL A 36 5.72 -5.04 0.45
C VAL A 36 4.60 -5.62 1.31
N ALA A 37 3.34 -5.21 1.15
CA ALA A 37 2.24 -5.62 2.02
C ALA A 37 1.49 -6.88 1.56
N LYS A 38 1.81 -7.45 0.38
CA LYS A 38 1.15 -8.68 -0.14
C LYS A 38 1.41 -9.94 0.68
N TYR A 39 2.43 -9.95 1.55
CA TYR A 39 2.80 -11.10 2.38
C TYR A 39 2.51 -10.84 3.86
N ALA A 40 2.04 -11.87 4.57
CA ALA A 40 1.72 -11.75 6.00
C ALA A 40 2.91 -11.36 6.87
N ASP A 41 4.10 -11.93 6.59
CA ASP A 41 5.34 -11.66 7.32
C ASP A 41 5.77 -10.18 7.18
N SER A 42 5.76 -9.67 5.94
CA SER A 42 6.09 -8.27 5.66
C SER A 42 5.11 -7.28 6.29
N ARG A 43 3.82 -7.64 6.41
CA ARG A 43 2.83 -6.82 7.13
C ARG A 43 3.11 -6.78 8.64
N ALA A 44 3.59 -7.87 9.24
CA ALA A 44 4.01 -7.86 10.63
C ALA A 44 5.21 -6.92 10.83
N GLU A 45 6.22 -6.98 9.96
CA GLU A 45 7.38 -6.08 10.02
C GLU A 45 6.98 -4.60 9.80
N LEU A 46 6.09 -4.33 8.84
CA LEU A 46 5.54 -2.99 8.61
C LEU A 46 4.75 -2.49 9.80
N SER A 47 3.98 -3.35 10.46
CA SER A 47 3.24 -3.03 11.67
C SER A 47 4.18 -2.59 12.79
N GLU A 48 5.29 -3.29 12.99
CA GLU A 48 6.30 -2.90 13.99
C GLU A 48 6.96 -1.55 13.68
N LYS A 49 7.21 -1.26 12.40
CA LYS A 49 7.87 -0.01 11.97
C LYS A 49 6.94 1.20 11.98
N THR A 50 5.69 1.01 11.57
CA THR A 50 4.72 2.11 11.40
C THR A 50 3.76 2.25 12.58
N GLY A 51 3.67 1.25 13.45
CA GLY A 51 2.66 1.16 14.51
C GLY A 51 1.23 1.01 13.96
N VAL A 52 1.07 0.68 12.67
CA VAL A 52 -0.22 0.40 12.05
C VAL A 52 -0.62 -1.03 12.36
N ASP A 53 -1.90 -1.25 12.64
CA ASP A 53 -2.43 -2.59 12.87
C ASP A 53 -2.22 -3.51 11.64
N PRO A 54 -1.75 -4.76 11.81
CA PRO A 54 -1.49 -5.67 10.70
C PRO A 54 -2.75 -6.05 9.92
N PHE A 55 -3.93 -6.02 10.55
CA PHE A 55 -5.21 -6.21 9.87
C PHE A 55 -5.52 -5.03 8.94
N LYS A 56 -5.24 -3.79 9.36
CA LYS A 56 -5.36 -2.61 8.49
C LYS A 56 -4.43 -2.69 7.29
N LEU A 57 -3.18 -3.10 7.50
CA LEU A 57 -2.22 -3.33 6.41
C LEU A 57 -2.71 -4.41 5.44
N GLU A 58 -3.37 -5.47 5.94
CA GLU A 58 -4.01 -6.48 5.08
C GLU A 58 -5.15 -5.89 4.24
N GLU A 59 -6.10 -5.17 4.84
CA GLU A 59 -7.22 -4.57 4.10
C GLU A 59 -6.74 -3.60 3.02
N TRP A 60 -5.75 -2.77 3.35
CA TRP A 60 -5.13 -1.85 2.40
C TRP A 60 -4.35 -2.61 1.32
N SER A 61 -3.65 -3.70 1.65
CA SER A 61 -2.95 -4.52 0.65
C SER A 61 -3.92 -5.11 -0.38
N SER A 62 -5.09 -5.58 0.09
CA SER A 62 -6.15 -6.08 -0.79
C SER A 62 -6.73 -4.97 -1.67
N THR A 63 -6.97 -3.79 -1.09
CA THR A 63 -7.45 -2.61 -1.82
C THR A 63 -6.45 -2.15 -2.88
N ALA A 64 -5.16 -2.16 -2.55
CA ALA A 64 -4.08 -1.80 -3.46
C ALA A 64 -3.97 -2.80 -4.62
N GLY A 65 -4.04 -4.11 -4.32
CA GLY A 65 -4.07 -5.15 -5.35
C GLY A 65 -5.25 -5.00 -6.31
N ASN A 66 -6.45 -4.68 -5.78
CA ASN A 66 -7.62 -4.42 -6.61
C ASN A 66 -7.46 -3.15 -7.47
N PHE A 67 -6.89 -2.07 -6.91
CA PHE A 67 -6.60 -0.85 -7.66
C PHE A 67 -5.63 -1.11 -8.82
N ILE A 68 -4.55 -1.87 -8.57
CA ILE A 68 -3.54 -2.23 -9.58
C ILE A 68 -4.18 -3.10 -10.67
N LEU A 69 -5.00 -4.09 -10.29
CA LEU A 69 -5.70 -4.94 -11.23
C LEU A 69 -6.65 -4.14 -12.13
N MET A 70 -7.46 -3.25 -11.54
CA MET A 70 -8.37 -2.39 -12.30
C MET A 70 -7.64 -1.37 -13.17
N SER A 71 -6.48 -0.86 -12.73
CA SER A 71 -5.68 0.08 -13.51
C SER A 71 -4.95 -0.57 -14.69
N ASN A 72 -4.67 -1.87 -14.61
CA ASN A 72 -4.07 -2.65 -15.70
C ASN A 72 -5.10 -3.32 -16.62
N CYS A 73 -6.38 -3.36 -16.23
CA CYS A 73 -7.45 -3.77 -17.13
C CYS A 73 -7.81 -2.60 -18.06
N GLU A 74 -7.00 -2.40 -19.10
CA GLU A 74 -7.46 -1.81 -20.35
C GLU A 74 -8.60 -2.69 -20.90
N TRP A 75 -9.75 -2.08 -21.17
CA TRP A 75 -10.94 -2.72 -21.77
C TRP A 75 -10.85 -2.65 -23.29
#